data_AF-A0A2G9P3Q4-F1
#
_entry.id   AF-A0A2G9P3Q4-F1
#
_cell.length_a   1.000
_cell.length_b   1.000
_cell.length_c   1.000
_cell.angle_alpha   90.00
_cell.angle_beta   90.00
_cell.angle_gamma   90.00
#
_symmetry.space_group_name_H-M   'P 1'
#
loop_
_entity.id
_entity.type
_entity.pdbx_description
1 polymer ?
#
loop_
_entity_poly.entity_id
_entity_poly.type
_entity_poly.pdbx_seq_one_letter_code
_entity_poly.pdbx_strand_id
1 'polypeptide(L)'
;ALLRREINVMRRIANPLKKFVLEIAKNIKKFSEEDDLSLYFDDVIDHIDKVIETLEESRETMEIYKDTDFMLSTEKTNKVLAALTIIFTFAIPGTVIGTFYGMNINLPGGIDDELLFLGPYTAFILIILASIIPVALMFIYFKKLGWINY
;
A
#
# COMPACT_ATOMS: atom_id res chain seq x y z
N ALA A 1 0.19 17.10 0.32
CA ALA A 1 -0.86 17.96 0.91
C ALA A 1 -0.75 19.43 0.45
N LEU A 2 0.42 20.06 0.53
CA LEU A 2 0.64 21.46 0.10
C LEU A 2 0.34 21.66 -1.39
N LEU A 3 0.91 20.82 -2.27
CA LEU A 3 0.67 20.89 -3.72
C LEU A 3 -0.82 20.80 -4.07
N ARG A 4 -1.59 19.90 -3.43
CA ARG A 4 -3.04 19.77 -3.64
C ARG A 4 -3.77 21.08 -3.33
N ARG A 5 -3.37 21.74 -2.23
CA ARG A 5 -3.93 23.01 -1.81
C ARG A 5 -3.61 24.10 -2.83
N GLU A 6 -2.37 24.15 -3.31
CA GLU A 6 -1.90 25.15 -4.28
C GLU A 6 -2.59 25.02 -5.63
N ILE A 7 -2.70 23.80 -6.19
CA ILE A 7 -3.44 23.56 -7.44
C ILE A 7 -4.90 23.98 -7.31
N ASN A 8 -5.56 23.62 -6.20
CA ASN A 8 -6.94 24.02 -5.97
C ASN A 8 -7.11 25.54 -5.83
N VAL A 9 -6.15 26.22 -5.19
CA VAL A 9 -6.16 27.69 -5.09
C VAL A 9 -5.98 28.33 -6.47
N MET A 10 -5.00 27.87 -7.26
CA MET A 10 -4.78 28.36 -8.63
C MET A 10 -6.02 28.18 -9.49
N ARG A 11 -6.67 27.02 -9.44
CA ARG A 11 -7.93 26.77 -10.17
C ARG A 11 -9.06 27.70 -9.73
N ARG A 12 -9.18 27.96 -8.42
CA ARG A 12 -10.18 28.88 -7.88
C ARG A 12 -9.97 30.32 -8.34
N ILE A 13 -8.75 30.68 -8.75
CA ILE A 13 -8.40 32.00 -9.29
C ILE A 13 -8.53 32.02 -10.82
N ALA A 14 -8.04 31.00 -11.53
CA ALA A 14 -8.05 30.92 -12.99
C ALA A 14 -9.46 30.86 -13.58
N ASN A 15 -10.37 30.11 -12.96
CA ASN A 15 -11.76 30.00 -13.43
C ASN A 15 -12.52 31.34 -13.46
N PRO A 16 -12.55 32.15 -12.38
CA PRO A 16 -13.17 33.47 -12.44
C PRO A 16 -12.39 34.42 -13.35
N LEU A 17 -11.05 34.34 -13.40
CA LEU A 17 -10.25 35.15 -14.33
C LEU A 17 -10.70 34.97 -15.78
N LYS A 18 -10.91 33.71 -16.23
CA LYS A 18 -11.47 33.42 -17.56
C LYS A 18 -12.78 34.16 -17.81
N LYS A 19 -13.70 34.09 -16.85
CA LYS A 19 -15.03 34.72 -16.98
C LYS A 19 -14.93 36.24 -17.10
N PHE A 20 -14.07 36.87 -16.30
CA PHE A 20 -13.83 38.31 -16.38
C PHE A 20 -13.21 38.72 -17.71
N VAL A 21 -12.19 37.99 -18.19
CA VAL A 21 -11.53 38.30 -19.47
C VAL A 21 -12.50 38.13 -20.63
N LEU A 22 -13.34 37.08 -20.63
CA LEU A 22 -14.39 36.89 -21.63
C LEU A 22 -15.42 38.03 -21.65
N GLU A 23 -15.79 38.55 -20.48
CA GLU A 23 -16.71 39.68 -20.37
C GLU A 23 -16.07 40.98 -20.86
N ILE A 24 -14.80 41.22 -20.54
CA ILE A 24 -14.03 42.36 -21.04
C ILE A 24 -13.89 42.30 -22.57
N ALA A 25 -13.52 41.14 -23.12
CA ALA A 25 -13.39 40.92 -24.56
C ALA A 25 -14.69 41.24 -25.32
N LYS A 26 -15.84 40.79 -24.78
CA LYS A 26 -17.17 41.08 -25.34
C LYS A 26 -17.52 42.58 -25.31
N ASN A 27 -17.12 43.28 -24.25
CA ASN A 27 -17.41 44.70 -24.11
C ASN A 27 -16.50 45.57 -25.00
N ILE A 28 -15.22 45.24 -25.11
CA ILE A 28 -14.26 45.97 -25.96
C ILE A 28 -14.64 45.92 -27.44
N LYS A 29 -15.20 44.80 -27.90
CA LYS A 29 -15.73 44.67 -29.26
C LYS A 29 -16.83 45.69 -29.60
N LYS A 30 -17.49 46.30 -28.60
CA LYS A 30 -18.46 47.39 -28.80
C LYS A 30 -17.84 48.78 -28.89
N PHE A 31 -16.60 48.97 -28.43
CA PHE A 31 -15.95 50.28 -28.35
C PHE A 31 -14.78 50.45 -29.33
N SER A 32 -14.25 49.37 -29.86
CA SER A 32 -13.15 49.36 -30.84
C SER A 32 -13.65 48.78 -32.16
N GLU A 33 -14.10 49.66 -33.08
CA GLU A 33 -14.51 49.28 -34.43
C GLU A 33 -13.33 49.17 -35.42
N GLU A 34 -12.16 49.74 -35.09
CA GLU A 34 -11.04 49.93 -36.04
C GLU A 34 -9.79 49.05 -35.82
N ASP A 35 -9.60 48.44 -34.63
CA ASP A 35 -8.36 47.69 -34.33
C ASP A 35 -8.58 46.26 -33.83
N ASP A 36 -7.64 45.40 -34.23
CA ASP A 36 -7.47 43.94 -34.03
C ASP A 36 -7.39 43.49 -32.55
N LEU A 37 -7.81 44.33 -31.60
CA LEU A 37 -7.77 44.10 -30.15
C LEU A 37 -8.52 42.81 -29.74
N SER A 38 -9.57 42.44 -30.48
CA SER A 38 -10.29 41.17 -30.30
C SER A 38 -9.35 39.97 -30.31
N LEU A 39 -8.40 39.93 -31.26
CA LEU A 39 -7.48 38.82 -31.47
C LEU A 39 -6.55 38.63 -30.27
N TYR A 40 -6.07 39.73 -29.68
CA TYR A 40 -5.22 39.69 -28.49
C TYR A 40 -5.98 39.17 -27.26
N PHE A 41 -7.26 39.52 -27.10
CA PHE A 41 -8.08 38.98 -26.01
C PHE A 41 -8.36 37.49 -26.19
N ASP A 42 -8.59 37.05 -27.43
CA ASP A 42 -8.78 35.63 -27.74
C ASP A 42 -7.53 34.81 -27.39
N ASP A 43 -6.32 35.31 -27.71
CA ASP A 43 -5.05 34.65 -27.33
C ASP A 43 -4.86 34.57 -25.80
N VAL A 44 -5.23 35.62 -25.06
CA VAL A 44 -5.22 35.59 -23.59
C VAL A 44 -6.21 34.58 -23.03
N ILE A 45 -7.40 34.46 -23.63
CA ILE A 45 -8.41 33.45 -23.23
C ILE A 45 -7.86 32.05 -23.47
N ASP A 46 -7.23 31.80 -24.62
CA ASP A 46 -6.61 30.52 -24.95
C ASP A 46 -5.48 30.16 -23.98
N HIS A 47 -4.66 31.13 -23.58
CA HIS A 47 -3.64 30.94 -22.55
C HIS A 47 -4.24 30.60 -21.18
N ILE A 48 -5.32 31.28 -20.78
CA ILE A 48 -6.03 30.96 -19.53
C ILE A 48 -6.60 29.53 -19.59
N ASP A 49 -7.15 29.13 -20.73
CA ASP A 49 -7.68 27.78 -20.92
C ASP A 49 -6.59 26.72 -20.82
N LYS A 50 -5.44 26.97 -21.45
CA LYS A 50 -4.28 26.09 -21.33
C LYS A 50 -3.80 25.95 -19.89
N VAL A 51 -3.79 27.04 -19.12
CA VAL A 51 -3.45 26.99 -17.68
C VAL A 51 -4.48 26.16 -16.89
N ILE A 52 -5.77 26.33 -17.16
CA ILE A 52 -6.84 25.56 -16.48
C ILE A 52 -6.70 24.07 -16.79
N GLU A 53 -6.42 23.72 -18.05
CA GLU A 53 -6.18 22.34 -18.49
C GLU A 53 -4.96 21.73 -17.78
N THR A 54 -3.82 22.41 -17.79
CA THR A 54 -2.60 21.97 -17.10
C THR A 54 -2.82 21.79 -15.58
N LEU A 55 -3.66 22.63 -14.96
CA LEU A 55 -4.02 22.49 -13.55
C LEU A 55 -4.86 21.23 -13.29
N GLU A 56 -5.76 20.84 -14.21
CA GLU A 56 -6.52 19.60 -14.09
C GLU A 56 -5.62 18.38 -14.30
N GLU A 57 -4.75 18.39 -15.32
CA GLU A 57 -3.77 17.31 -15.57
C GLU A 57 -2.85 17.11 -14.35
N SER A 58 -2.37 18.21 -13.77
CA SER A 58 -1.52 18.19 -12.57
C SER A 58 -2.27 17.62 -11.36
N ARG A 59 -3.57 17.88 -11.26
CA ARG A 59 -4.43 17.32 -10.20
C ARG A 59 -4.62 15.82 -10.38
N GLU A 60 -4.95 15.37 -11.58
CA GLU A 60 -5.11 13.95 -11.91
C GLU A 60 -3.81 13.18 -11.61
N THR A 61 -2.68 13.70 -12.08
CA THR A 61 -1.35 13.14 -11.81
C THR A 61 -1.08 13.02 -10.30
N MET A 62 -1.44 14.05 -9.52
CA MET A 62 -1.29 14.01 -8.07
C MET A 62 -2.18 12.97 -7.40
N GLU A 63 -3.40 12.75 -7.90
CA GLU A 63 -4.28 11.70 -7.39
C GLU A 63 -3.66 10.31 -7.64
N ILE A 64 -3.09 10.09 -8.83
CA ILE A 64 -2.33 8.87 -9.16
C ILE A 64 -1.15 8.67 -8.21
N TYR A 65 -0.36 9.72 -7.95
CA TYR A 65 0.77 9.63 -7.00
C TYR A 65 0.31 9.31 -5.58
N LYS A 66 -0.79 9.91 -5.11
CA LYS A 66 -1.35 9.66 -3.79
C LYS A 66 -1.82 8.20 -3.67
N ASP A 67 -2.45 7.67 -4.71
CA ASP A 67 -2.87 6.26 -4.73
C ASP A 67 -1.67 5.31 -4.79
N THR A 68 -0.63 5.66 -5.57
CA THR A 68 0.62 4.90 -5.64
C THR A 68 1.35 4.88 -4.29
N ASP A 69 1.45 6.02 -3.60
CA ASP A 69 2.06 6.11 -2.28
C ASP A 69 1.31 5.23 -1.26
N PHE A 70 -0.03 5.24 -1.31
CA PHE A 70 -0.86 4.35 -0.49
C PHE A 70 -0.60 2.86 -0.82
N MET A 71 -0.49 2.50 -2.10
CA MET A 71 -0.14 1.15 -2.51
C MET A 71 1.24 0.72 -1.99
N LEU A 72 2.25 1.58 -2.11
CA LEU A 72 3.60 1.31 -1.62
C LEU A 72 3.65 1.19 -0.09
N SER A 73 2.91 2.03 0.63
CA SER A 73 2.78 1.93 2.09
C SER A 73 2.13 0.61 2.50
N THR A 74 1.10 0.20 1.79
CA THR A 74 0.42 -1.09 2.00
C THR A 74 1.36 -2.26 1.71
N GLU A 75 2.12 -2.21 0.62
CA GLU A 75 3.10 -3.23 0.26
C GLU A 75 4.20 -3.36 1.34
N LYS A 76 4.73 -2.24 1.83
CA LYS A 76 5.70 -2.23 2.95
C LYS A 76 5.10 -2.86 4.21
N THR A 77 3.86 -2.52 4.53
CA THR A 77 3.16 -3.06 5.71
C THR A 77 2.96 -4.57 5.57
N ASN A 78 2.56 -5.05 4.39
CA ASN A 78 2.43 -6.47 4.10
C ASN A 78 3.78 -7.20 4.20
N LYS A 79 4.89 -6.59 3.75
CA LYS A 79 6.25 -7.14 3.91
C LYS A 79 6.63 -7.27 5.38
N VAL A 80 6.34 -6.25 6.21
CA VAL A 80 6.60 -6.30 7.66
C VAL A 80 5.76 -7.39 8.32
N LEU A 81 4.47 -7.49 8.00
CA LEU A 81 3.58 -8.52 8.52
C LEU A 81 4.04 -9.93 8.12
N ALA A 82 4.48 -10.11 6.88
CA ALA A 82 5.03 -11.36 6.39
C ALA A 82 6.27 -11.76 7.20
N ALA A 83 7.21 -10.84 7.43
CA ALA A 83 8.41 -11.10 8.21
C ALA A 83 8.08 -11.51 9.66
N LEU A 84 7.17 -10.78 10.32
CA LEU A 84 6.71 -11.12 11.68
C LEU A 84 6.04 -12.51 11.73
N THR A 85 5.22 -12.82 10.73
CA THR A 85 4.53 -14.12 10.64
C THR A 85 5.54 -15.26 10.48
N ILE A 86 6.55 -15.10 9.62
CA ILE A 86 7.60 -16.11 9.43
C ILE A 86 8.34 -16.38 10.75
N ILE A 87 8.73 -15.32 11.49
CA ILE A 87 9.40 -15.46 12.79
C ILE A 87 8.51 -16.23 13.78
N PHE A 88 7.22 -15.89 13.88
CA PHE A 88 6.29 -16.57 14.77
C PHE A 88 6.05 -18.04 14.38
N THR A 89 5.90 -18.33 13.09
CA THR A 89 5.76 -19.71 12.60
C THR A 89 6.94 -20.58 13.02
N PHE A 90 8.17 -20.06 12.98
CA PHE A 90 9.34 -20.79 13.44
C PHE A 90 9.46 -20.88 14.97
N ALA A 91 8.88 -19.93 15.71
CA ALA A 91 8.86 -19.97 17.17
C ALA A 91 7.89 -21.01 17.75
N ILE A 92 6.76 -21.27 17.07
CA ILE A 92 5.70 -22.19 17.54
C ILE A 92 6.23 -23.58 17.93
N PRO A 93 7.03 -24.29 17.12
CA PRO A 93 7.59 -25.60 17.50
C PRO A 93 8.40 -25.57 18.78
N GLY A 94 9.24 -24.54 18.94
CA GLY A 94 10.05 -24.37 20.14
C GLY A 94 9.19 -24.17 21.38
N THR A 95 8.15 -23.34 21.26
CA THR A 95 7.18 -23.12 22.34
C THR A 95 6.42 -24.38 22.68
N VAL A 96 5.96 -25.17 21.70
CA VAL A 96 5.26 -26.44 21.93
C VAL A 96 6.15 -27.44 22.66
N ILE A 97 7.40 -27.62 22.23
CA ILE A 97 8.33 -28.51 22.93
C ILE A 97 8.57 -28.02 24.36
N GLY A 98 8.82 -26.73 24.55
CA GLY A 98 9.04 -26.13 25.86
C GLY A 98 7.84 -26.25 26.80
N THR A 99 6.61 -26.11 26.30
CA THR A 99 5.41 -26.26 27.12
C THR A 99 5.17 -27.71 27.51
N PHE A 100 5.29 -28.67 26.58
CA PHE A 100 5.09 -30.09 26.88
C PHE A 100 6.11 -30.63 27.88
N TYR A 101 7.39 -30.31 27.71
CA TYR A 101 8.44 -30.74 28.64
C TYR A 101 8.52 -29.90 29.92
N GLY A 102 7.89 -28.72 29.94
CA GLY A 102 7.74 -27.89 31.13
C GLY A 102 6.60 -28.34 32.05
N MET A 103 5.77 -29.31 31.63
CA MET A 103 4.70 -29.83 32.48
C MET A 103 5.26 -30.78 33.55
N ASN A 104 4.80 -30.66 34.79
CA ASN A 104 5.17 -31.55 35.89
C ASN A 104 4.36 -32.86 35.90
N ILE A 105 4.05 -33.41 34.73
CA ILE A 105 3.32 -34.68 34.57
C ILE A 105 4.13 -35.63 33.69
N ASN A 106 4.14 -36.91 34.05
CA ASN A 106 4.78 -37.93 33.24
C ASN A 106 4.05 -38.02 31.90
N LEU A 107 4.79 -37.78 30.81
CA LEU A 107 4.25 -37.89 29.46
C LEU A 107 4.06 -39.38 29.11
N PRO A 108 2.88 -39.78 28.58
CA PRO A 108 2.71 -41.12 28.03
C PRO A 108 3.69 -41.32 26.85
N GLY A 109 4.52 -42.36 26.91
CA GLY A 109 5.65 -42.59 25.98
C GLY A 109 6.93 -41.80 26.29
N GLY A 110 7.06 -41.27 27.52
CA GLY A 110 8.30 -40.71 28.07
C GLY A 110 9.26 -41.79 28.59
N ILE A 111 10.31 -41.37 29.31
CA ILE A 111 11.40 -42.25 29.76
C ILE A 111 10.90 -43.35 30.75
N ASP A 112 9.81 -43.08 31.48
CA ASP A 112 9.27 -43.95 32.53
C ASP A 112 8.19 -44.95 32.05
N ASP A 113 7.76 -44.88 30.79
CA ASP A 113 6.66 -45.68 30.25
C ASP A 113 7.18 -46.66 29.18
N GLU A 114 7.31 -47.95 29.52
CA GLU A 114 7.79 -49.02 28.62
C GLU A 114 6.75 -49.42 27.54
N LEU A 115 5.54 -48.87 27.59
CA LEU A 115 4.46 -49.18 26.66
C LEU A 115 4.42 -48.15 25.53
N LEU A 116 5.28 -48.29 24.50
CA LEU A 116 4.97 -47.87 23.11
C LEU A 116 6.07 -48.28 22.08
N PHE A 117 5.61 -48.48 20.84
CA PHE A 117 6.24 -49.16 19.69
C PHE A 117 7.65 -48.67 19.24
N LEU A 118 8.17 -47.53 19.70
CA LEU A 118 9.51 -47.00 19.32
C LEU A 118 10.47 -46.72 20.52
N GLY A 119 10.16 -47.17 21.74
CA GLY A 119 11.04 -47.03 22.92
C GLY A 119 10.94 -45.68 23.69
N PRO A 120 11.90 -45.38 24.59
CA PRO A 120 11.80 -44.28 25.58
C PRO A 120 11.81 -42.86 24.99
N TYR A 121 12.03 -42.72 23.68
CA TYR A 121 12.05 -41.44 22.96
C TYR A 121 10.82 -41.25 22.06
N THR A 122 9.81 -42.12 22.16
CA THR A 122 8.58 -42.06 21.35
C THR A 122 7.86 -40.71 21.47
N ALA A 123 7.67 -40.20 22.70
CA ALA A 123 7.04 -38.91 22.92
C ALA A 123 7.84 -37.75 22.31
N PHE A 124 9.17 -37.77 22.41
CA PHE A 124 10.04 -36.73 21.83
C PHE A 124 9.93 -36.69 20.30
N ILE A 125 10.00 -37.86 19.66
CA ILE A 125 9.91 -38.01 18.21
C ILE A 125 8.54 -37.53 17.72
N LEU A 126 7.44 -37.94 18.38
CA LEU A 126 6.09 -37.55 18.00
C LEU A 126 5.86 -36.04 18.13
N ILE A 127 6.33 -35.41 19.21
CA ILE A 127 6.17 -33.96 19.43
C ILE A 127 6.97 -33.16 18.37
N ILE A 128 8.19 -33.60 18.05
CA ILE A 128 8.99 -32.98 16.99
C ILE A 128 8.32 -33.13 15.63
N LEU A 129 7.85 -34.34 15.29
CA LEU A 129 7.18 -34.59 14.01
C LEU A 129 5.91 -33.74 13.89
N ALA A 130 5.07 -33.72 14.94
CA ALA A 130 3.85 -32.94 15.00
C ALA A 130 4.11 -31.43 14.92
N SER A 131 5.24 -30.95 15.43
CA SER A 131 5.62 -29.53 15.39
C SER A 131 6.24 -29.11 14.06
N ILE A 132 6.98 -30.00 13.39
CA ILE A 132 7.64 -29.71 12.11
C ILE A 132 6.65 -29.71 10.94
N ILE A 133 5.65 -30.60 10.94
CA ILE A 133 4.63 -30.69 9.88
C ILE A 133 3.95 -29.34 9.56
N PRO A 134 3.37 -28.60 10.53
CA PRO A 134 2.71 -27.33 10.24
C PRO A 134 3.68 -26.24 9.78
N VAL A 135 4.94 -26.25 10.26
CA VAL A 135 5.98 -25.32 9.80
C VAL A 135 6.37 -25.60 8.35
N ALA A 136 6.53 -26.88 7.99
CA ALA A 136 6.85 -27.29 6.64
C ALA A 136 5.70 -26.94 5.66
N LEU A 137 4.45 -27.17 6.06
CA LEU A 137 3.27 -26.77 5.29
C LEU A 137 3.20 -25.26 5.09
N MET A 138 3.40 -24.47 6.15
CA MET A 138 3.44 -23.01 6.04
C MET A 138 4.61 -22.53 5.18
N PHE A 139 5.79 -23.13 5.31
CA PHE A 139 6.95 -22.77 4.49
C PHE A 139 6.69 -23.01 2.99
N ILE A 140 6.09 -24.15 2.63
CA ILE A 140 5.69 -24.46 1.26
C ILE A 140 4.63 -23.46 0.77
N TYR A 141 3.67 -23.11 1.63
CA TYR A 141 2.62 -22.13 1.31
C TYR A 141 3.21 -20.74 1.05
N PHE A 142 4.09 -20.24 1.93
CA PHE A 142 4.77 -18.95 1.75
C PHE A 142 5.67 -18.91 0.52
N LYS A 143 6.33 -20.04 0.19
CA LYS A 143 7.09 -20.17 -1.06
C LYS A 143 6.18 -20.11 -2.29
N LYS A 144 5.01 -20.74 -2.26
CA LYS A 144 4.03 -20.71 -3.36
C LYS A 144 3.42 -19.32 -3.55
N LEU A 145 3.23 -18.57 -2.48
CA LEU A 145 2.77 -17.17 -2.55
C LEU A 145 3.83 -16.18 -3.04
N GLY A 146 5.07 -16.63 -3.26
CA GLY A 146 6.16 -15.78 -3.72
C GLY A 146 6.69 -14.81 -2.68
N TRP A 147 6.28 -14.94 -1.41
CA TRP A 147 6.72 -14.04 -0.32
C TRP A 147 8.21 -14.20 0.05
N ILE A 148 8.79 -15.34 -0.31
CA ILE A 148 10.19 -15.71 -0.02
C ILE A 148 11.11 -15.55 -1.25
N ASN A 149 10.55 -15.30 -2.44
CA ASN A 149 11.36 -15.00 -3.62
C ASN A 149 11.64 -13.49 -3.67
N TYR A 150 12.74 -13.09 -3.03
CA TYR A 150 13.52 -11.93 -3.43
C TYR A 150 14.73 -12.40 -4.23
#